data_AF-A0A3D5HL83-F1
#
_entry.id   AF-A0A3D5HL83-F1
#
_cell.length_a   1.000
_cell.length_b   1.000
_cell.length_c   1.000
_cell.angle_alpha   90.00
_cell.angle_beta   90.00
_cell.angle_gamma   90.00
#
_symmetry.space_group_name_H-M   'P 1'
#
loop_
_entity.id
_entity.type
_entity.pdbx_description
1 polymer ?
#
loop_
_entity_poly.entity_id
_entity_poly.type
_entity_poly.pdbx_seq_one_letter_code
_entity_poly.pdbx_strand_id
1 'polypeptide(L)'
;MIFTSIEGRPTYKRRLARYTDSLFNDLNSASNVAGIKVDVNRRATVEALKYLVHTIAHIASIPGKHHYVSLSLNRNDYFGEKAQFVSLPYPGVVMAERLLSNCLVEGNQSYVERKTGHRNPSTNSGLRTRIKPTDPFLDKLTQAGLIFAGHPFGLKKRSSAKMKPRQILQVSKKTDDGLDKVVWSLKRPLDDDEQVLPKLNLKLKSLRVDFNLPNYSAYTENWNFALGKSKLLHMSGNQLYRRFADKDGHAGRIYGHWVQHCPSKFRRFLTFNGKPTIERDFSSMQLHLLYGLADLAPPSGDLYAFDGVDRHWMKSVLTKSVGARSKKEALAALRKDMKETAPGLMGEASNMFDRFWNHHSGVYELLFSGDSWKALQYLDSTIALRVLRQLLDKGIICIPIHDSFIVQAQFGDQIEHAMRASFKSVFPNLNPILK
;
A
#
# COMPACT_ATOMS: atom_id res chain seq x y z
N MET A 1 19.89 -17.94 11.56
CA MET A 1 19.81 -18.80 12.77
C MET A 1 18.61 -18.35 13.58
N ILE A 2 18.09 -19.19 14.49
CA ILE A 2 17.07 -18.76 15.46
C ILE A 2 17.58 -17.58 16.30
N PHE A 3 16.71 -16.61 16.56
CA PHE A 3 17.00 -15.50 17.46
C PHE A 3 16.97 -15.92 18.92
N THR A 4 17.81 -15.29 19.73
CA THR A 4 17.95 -15.52 21.19
C THR A 4 17.35 -14.38 22.02
N SER A 5 16.81 -13.35 21.35
CA SER A 5 16.06 -12.25 21.94
C SER A 5 14.81 -11.96 21.11
N ILE A 6 13.76 -11.43 21.75
CA ILE A 6 12.54 -10.97 21.08
C ILE A 6 12.54 -9.44 21.05
N GLU A 7 12.84 -8.89 19.89
CA GLU A 7 12.79 -7.45 19.63
C GLU A 7 11.41 -6.99 19.13
N GLY A 8 11.18 -5.68 19.10
CA GLY A 8 9.95 -5.08 18.56
C GLY A 8 9.15 -4.27 19.56
N ARG A 9 8.08 -3.63 19.07
CA ARG A 9 7.19 -2.78 19.87
C ARG A 9 6.35 -3.62 20.86
N PRO A 10 5.89 -3.05 21.99
CA PRO A 10 5.03 -3.78 22.93
C PRO A 10 3.77 -4.40 22.31
N THR A 11 3.17 -3.73 21.32
CA THR A 11 2.00 -4.24 20.60
C THR A 11 2.30 -5.51 19.80
N TYR A 12 3.48 -5.58 19.16
CA TYR A 12 3.96 -6.77 18.47
C TYR A 12 4.23 -7.91 19.46
N LYS A 13 4.96 -7.63 20.56
CA LYS A 13 5.27 -8.65 21.57
C LYS A 13 4.01 -9.28 22.19
N ARG A 14 2.97 -8.47 22.48
CA ARG A 14 1.67 -8.98 22.96
C ARG A 14 0.94 -9.84 21.94
N ARG A 15 1.00 -9.48 20.65
CA ARG A 15 0.41 -10.24 19.54
C ARG A 15 1.12 -11.58 19.35
N LEU A 16 2.46 -11.57 19.38
CA LEU A 16 3.29 -12.78 19.32
C LEU A 16 2.97 -13.73 20.48
N ALA A 17 2.93 -13.23 21.72
CA ALA A 17 2.63 -14.06 22.89
C ALA A 17 1.25 -14.72 22.79
N ARG A 18 0.20 -13.96 22.47
CA ARG A 18 -1.15 -14.52 22.27
C ARG A 18 -1.20 -15.57 21.16
N TYR A 19 -0.53 -15.30 20.04
CA TYR A 19 -0.48 -16.23 18.92
C TYR A 19 0.23 -17.53 19.31
N THR A 20 1.36 -17.47 20.02
CA THR A 20 2.13 -18.67 20.40
C THR A 20 1.43 -19.51 21.46
N ASP A 21 0.68 -18.89 22.37
CA ASP A 21 -0.19 -19.62 23.30
C ASP A 21 -1.30 -20.38 22.56
N SER A 22 -1.97 -19.74 21.60
CA SER A 22 -2.99 -20.38 20.76
C SER A 22 -2.38 -21.50 19.92
N LEU A 23 -1.25 -21.23 19.26
CA LEU A 23 -0.54 -22.19 18.42
C LEU A 23 -0.12 -23.44 19.22
N PHE A 24 0.34 -23.28 20.46
CA PHE A 24 0.64 -24.43 21.30
C PHE A 24 -0.59 -25.30 21.55
N ASN A 25 -1.74 -24.70 21.84
CA ASN A 25 -2.97 -25.46 22.07
C ASN A 25 -3.42 -26.21 20.81
N ASP A 26 -3.31 -25.58 19.64
CA ASP A 26 -3.60 -26.20 18.35
C ASP A 26 -2.66 -27.39 18.08
N LEU A 27 -1.35 -27.18 18.27
CA LEU A 27 -0.33 -28.22 18.10
C LEU A 27 -0.49 -29.37 19.09
N ASN A 28 -0.81 -29.08 20.35
CA ASN A 28 -1.03 -30.10 21.38
C ASN A 28 -2.30 -30.92 21.13
N SER A 29 -3.31 -30.32 20.51
CA SER A 29 -4.51 -31.06 20.09
C SER A 29 -4.19 -31.96 18.88
N ALA A 30 -3.42 -31.42 17.92
CA ALA A 30 -3.00 -32.15 16.72
C ALA A 30 -1.96 -33.25 16.99
N SER A 31 -1.20 -33.16 18.09
CA SER A 31 -0.14 -34.11 18.41
C SER A 31 -0.67 -35.52 18.63
N ASN A 32 -1.89 -35.67 19.15
CA ASN A 32 -2.55 -36.96 19.33
C ASN A 32 -2.75 -37.67 17.98
N VAL A 33 -3.25 -36.94 16.98
CA VAL A 33 -3.44 -37.45 15.61
C VAL A 33 -2.12 -37.81 14.95
N ALA A 34 -1.06 -37.03 15.22
CA ALA A 34 0.29 -37.27 14.72
C ALA A 34 1.07 -38.36 15.50
N GLY A 35 0.48 -38.97 16.54
CA GLY A 35 1.18 -39.96 17.38
C GLY A 35 2.35 -39.37 18.18
N ILE A 36 2.33 -38.08 18.48
CA ILE A 36 3.39 -37.37 19.20
C ILE A 36 2.98 -37.16 20.65
N LYS A 37 3.73 -37.78 21.56
CA LYS A 37 3.61 -37.53 23.00
C LYS A 37 4.26 -36.19 23.35
N VAL A 38 3.49 -35.28 23.94
CA VAL A 38 3.98 -34.00 24.48
C VAL A 38 4.36 -34.19 25.94
N ASP A 39 5.64 -34.48 26.18
CA ASP A 39 6.22 -34.79 27.50
C ASP A 39 7.10 -33.66 28.06
N VAL A 40 7.17 -32.53 27.36
CA VAL A 40 7.92 -31.33 27.77
C VAL A 40 6.98 -30.31 28.40
N ASN A 41 7.47 -29.63 29.44
CA ASN A 41 6.76 -28.56 30.14
C ASN A 41 6.20 -27.51 29.16
N ARG A 42 4.89 -27.22 29.24
CA ARG A 42 4.19 -26.23 28.42
C ARG A 42 4.93 -24.89 28.34
N ARG A 43 5.39 -24.36 29.47
CA ARG A 43 6.09 -23.06 29.54
C ARG A 43 7.37 -23.07 28.70
N ALA A 44 8.13 -24.17 28.74
CA ALA A 44 9.33 -24.33 27.94
C ALA A 44 9.02 -24.39 26.44
N THR A 45 7.99 -25.16 26.05
CA THR A 45 7.58 -25.30 24.64
C THR A 45 7.01 -23.99 24.08
N VAL A 46 6.13 -23.30 24.82
CA VAL A 46 5.58 -21.99 24.42
C VAL A 46 6.68 -20.94 24.30
N GLU A 47 7.64 -20.92 25.24
CA GLU A 47 8.76 -19.97 25.14
C GLU A 47 9.61 -20.25 23.89
N ALA A 48 9.95 -21.52 23.59
CA ALA A 48 10.64 -21.88 22.36
C ALA A 48 9.83 -21.51 21.09
N LEU A 49 8.51 -21.75 21.09
CA LEU A 49 7.63 -21.34 20.00
C LEU A 49 7.67 -19.83 19.78
N LYS A 50 7.73 -19.01 20.83
CA LYS A 50 7.86 -17.55 20.69
C LYS A 50 9.10 -17.15 19.91
N TYR A 51 10.26 -17.73 20.20
CA TYR A 51 11.50 -17.41 19.47
C TYR A 51 11.49 -17.95 18.04
N LEU A 52 10.95 -19.15 17.83
CA LEU A 52 10.79 -19.74 16.50
C LEU A 52 9.87 -18.88 15.63
N VAL A 53 8.66 -18.59 16.12
CA VAL A 53 7.67 -17.76 15.41
C VAL A 53 8.21 -16.35 15.18
N HIS A 54 8.89 -15.74 16.16
CA HIS A 54 9.53 -14.44 15.99
C HIS A 54 10.56 -14.45 14.85
N THR A 55 11.40 -15.49 14.80
CA THR A 55 12.44 -15.64 13.76
C THR A 55 11.81 -15.93 12.39
N ILE A 56 10.81 -16.80 12.32
CA ILE A 56 10.08 -17.12 11.09
C ILE A 56 9.38 -15.88 10.54
N ALA A 57 8.68 -15.14 11.39
CA ALA A 57 8.02 -13.89 11.02
C ALA A 57 9.03 -12.84 10.52
N HIS A 58 10.24 -12.78 11.10
CA HIS A 58 11.30 -11.90 10.63
C HIS A 58 11.77 -12.25 9.21
N ILE A 59 12.11 -13.52 8.95
CA ILE A 59 12.57 -13.93 7.61
C ILE A 59 11.46 -13.78 6.56
N ALA A 60 10.21 -14.09 6.91
CA ALA A 60 9.06 -13.94 6.04
C ALA A 60 8.74 -12.45 5.77
N SER A 61 9.06 -11.56 6.71
CA SER A 61 8.92 -10.12 6.51
C SER A 61 9.98 -9.54 5.56
N ILE A 62 10.98 -10.31 5.13
CA ILE A 62 11.99 -9.91 4.15
C ILE A 62 12.08 -10.98 3.03
N PRO A 63 11.02 -11.10 2.19
CA PRO A 63 10.92 -12.15 1.18
C PRO A 63 12.15 -12.23 0.27
N GLY A 64 12.59 -13.46 -0.01
CA GLY A 64 13.72 -13.75 -0.90
C GLY A 64 15.11 -13.67 -0.24
N LYS A 65 15.25 -13.07 0.94
CA LYS A 65 16.56 -12.97 1.61
C LYS A 65 16.97 -14.28 2.31
N HIS A 66 16.02 -14.90 3.00
CA HIS A 66 16.25 -16.14 3.76
C HIS A 66 15.04 -17.07 3.62
N HIS A 67 15.29 -18.35 3.35
CA HIS A 67 14.25 -19.37 3.19
C HIS A 67 14.15 -20.33 4.38
N TYR A 68 15.15 -20.34 5.26
CA TYR A 68 15.26 -21.31 6.34
C TYR A 68 15.64 -20.65 7.66
N VAL A 69 15.08 -21.17 8.75
CA VAL A 69 15.62 -20.95 10.10
C VAL A 69 16.53 -22.12 10.44
N SER A 70 17.82 -21.82 10.67
CA SER A 70 18.80 -22.78 11.17
C SER A 70 18.68 -22.94 12.69
N LEU A 71 18.57 -24.20 13.13
CA LEU A 71 18.35 -24.63 14.51
C LEU A 71 19.43 -25.62 14.93
N SER A 72 20.00 -25.42 16.12
CA SER A 72 20.81 -26.47 16.74
C SER A 72 19.91 -27.44 17.51
N LEU A 73 20.09 -28.74 17.27
CA LEU A 73 19.47 -29.78 18.11
C LEU A 73 20.52 -30.45 19.02
N ASN A 74 21.72 -29.86 19.10
CA ASN A 74 22.76 -30.27 20.02
C ASN A 74 22.54 -29.61 21.37
N ARG A 75 22.36 -30.43 22.42
CA ARG A 75 22.17 -29.97 23.80
C ARG A 75 23.25 -28.98 24.22
N ASN A 76 24.52 -29.22 23.87
CA ASN A 76 25.65 -28.41 24.33
C ASN A 76 25.61 -26.95 23.86
N ASP A 77 24.86 -26.63 22.80
CA ASP A 77 24.74 -25.25 22.32
C ASP A 77 23.80 -24.39 23.19
N TYR A 78 23.13 -24.99 24.19
CA TYR A 78 22.13 -24.35 25.06
C TYR A 78 22.55 -24.28 26.54
N PHE A 79 23.59 -25.01 26.97
CA PHE A 79 24.00 -25.08 28.36
C PHE A 79 25.39 -24.48 28.56
N GLY A 80 25.52 -23.61 29.56
CA GLY A 80 26.74 -22.87 29.89
C GLY A 80 26.63 -21.37 29.61
N GLU A 81 27.34 -20.54 30.39
CA GLU A 81 27.22 -19.07 30.33
C GLU A 81 27.56 -18.48 28.95
N LYS A 82 28.49 -19.12 28.23
CA LYS A 82 28.93 -18.70 26.89
C LYS A 82 28.21 -19.44 25.75
N ALA A 83 27.20 -20.26 26.06
CA ALA A 83 26.49 -21.05 25.06
C ALA A 83 25.66 -20.15 24.13
N GLN A 84 25.68 -20.46 22.83
CA GLN A 84 25.05 -19.62 21.81
C GLN A 84 23.55 -19.40 22.05
N PHE A 85 22.86 -20.41 22.58
CA PHE A 85 21.41 -20.42 22.77
C PHE A 85 21.00 -20.53 24.25
N VAL A 86 21.84 -20.04 25.17
CA VAL A 86 21.62 -20.13 26.63
C VAL A 86 20.27 -19.58 27.09
N SER A 87 19.68 -18.61 26.36
CA SER A 87 18.38 -18.04 26.67
C SER A 87 17.18 -18.91 26.26
N LEU A 88 17.41 -20.01 25.54
CA LEU A 88 16.36 -20.88 25.00
C LEU A 88 16.27 -22.20 25.79
N PRO A 89 15.05 -22.65 26.13
CA PRO A 89 14.89 -23.95 26.79
C PRO A 89 15.08 -25.09 25.79
N TYR A 90 16.22 -25.80 25.85
CA TYR A 90 16.55 -26.89 24.90
C TYR A 90 15.42 -27.92 24.72
N PRO A 91 14.83 -28.53 25.78
CA PRO A 91 13.73 -29.47 25.60
C PRO A 91 12.52 -28.84 24.89
N GLY A 92 12.24 -27.57 25.20
CA GLY A 92 11.17 -26.81 24.55
C GLY A 92 11.42 -26.59 23.06
N VAL A 93 12.68 -26.32 22.66
CA VAL A 93 13.07 -26.15 21.25
C VAL A 93 12.90 -27.45 20.48
N VAL A 94 13.35 -28.58 21.04
CA VAL A 94 13.20 -29.91 20.41
C VAL A 94 11.71 -30.25 20.25
N MET A 95 10.89 -30.01 21.30
CA MET A 95 9.44 -30.27 21.24
C MET A 95 8.75 -29.35 20.23
N ALA A 96 9.06 -28.05 20.23
CA ALA A 96 8.46 -27.10 19.30
C ALA A 96 8.79 -27.43 17.84
N GLU A 97 10.04 -27.80 17.54
CA GLU A 97 10.44 -28.26 16.20
C GLU A 97 9.69 -29.53 15.81
N ARG A 98 9.63 -30.52 16.71
CA ARG A 98 8.91 -31.77 16.46
C ARG A 98 7.43 -31.53 16.17
N LEU A 99 6.76 -30.69 16.95
CA LEU A 99 5.35 -30.36 16.75
C LEU A 99 5.13 -29.63 15.42
N LEU A 100 5.90 -28.58 15.12
CA LEU A 100 5.76 -27.81 13.87
C LEU A 100 6.03 -28.65 12.61
N SER A 101 7.01 -29.56 12.68
CA SER A 101 7.41 -30.38 11.53
C SER A 101 6.44 -31.54 11.22
N ASN A 102 5.62 -31.97 12.19
CA ASN A 102 4.82 -33.19 12.05
C ASN A 102 3.31 -32.99 12.27
N CYS A 103 2.88 -31.93 12.95
CA CYS A 103 1.45 -31.60 13.06
C CYS A 103 1.00 -30.83 11.82
N LEU A 104 -0.24 -31.08 11.37
CA LEU A 104 -0.80 -30.47 10.16
C LEU A 104 -1.52 -29.15 10.47
N VAL A 105 -1.37 -28.18 9.57
CA VAL A 105 -2.19 -26.98 9.48
C VAL A 105 -3.48 -27.37 8.77
N GLU A 106 -4.58 -27.49 9.52
CA GLU A 106 -5.93 -27.77 8.96
C GLU A 106 -5.95 -28.96 7.98
N GLY A 107 -5.12 -29.98 8.22
CA GLY A 107 -5.13 -31.27 7.51
C GLY A 107 -4.33 -31.36 6.20
N ASN A 108 -3.79 -30.25 5.67
CA ASN A 108 -3.17 -30.27 4.33
C ASN A 108 -1.63 -30.31 4.30
N GLN A 109 -0.93 -29.62 5.21
CA GLN A 109 0.55 -29.54 5.25
C GLN A 109 1.06 -29.33 6.66
N SER A 110 2.30 -29.72 6.97
CA SER A 110 2.93 -29.36 8.25
C SER A 110 3.13 -27.84 8.38
N TYR A 111 3.36 -27.34 9.59
CA TYR A 111 3.68 -25.91 9.77
C TYR A 111 5.04 -25.55 9.17
N VAL A 112 6.00 -26.49 9.23
CA VAL A 112 7.33 -26.31 8.63
C VAL A 112 7.81 -27.58 7.94
N GLU A 113 8.60 -27.41 6.88
CA GLU A 113 9.38 -28.45 6.23
C GLU A 113 10.75 -28.57 6.91
N ARG A 114 11.07 -29.75 7.42
CA ARG A 114 12.37 -30.04 8.08
C ARG A 114 13.41 -30.51 7.08
N LYS A 115 14.60 -29.91 7.12
CA LYS A 115 15.81 -30.40 6.46
C LYS A 115 16.83 -30.80 7.53
N THR A 116 17.06 -32.10 7.64
CA THR A 116 17.96 -32.69 8.62
C THR A 116 19.39 -32.19 8.42
N GLY A 117 20.04 -31.81 9.52
CA GLY A 117 21.45 -31.46 9.52
C GLY A 117 22.35 -32.70 9.39
N HIS A 118 23.55 -32.51 8.89
CA HIS A 118 24.58 -33.55 8.82
C HIS A 118 25.94 -32.96 9.17
N ARG A 119 26.81 -33.76 9.77
CA ARG A 119 28.21 -33.43 10.05
C ARG A 119 29.08 -34.38 9.26
N ASN A 120 30.03 -33.83 8.51
CA ASN A 120 31.13 -34.59 7.94
C ASN A 120 32.29 -34.60 8.96
N PRO A 121 32.62 -35.76 9.56
CA PRO A 121 33.69 -35.86 10.54
C PRO A 121 35.07 -35.57 9.95
N SER A 122 35.31 -35.89 8.67
CA SER A 122 36.64 -35.74 8.04
C SER A 122 37.02 -34.29 7.77
N THR A 123 36.04 -33.44 7.43
CA THR A 123 36.25 -32.01 7.17
C THR A 123 35.87 -31.13 8.37
N ASN A 124 35.42 -31.75 9.46
CA ASN A 124 34.81 -31.10 10.62
C ASN A 124 33.79 -30.00 10.25
N SER A 125 33.06 -30.20 9.16
CA SER A 125 32.09 -29.25 8.62
C SER A 125 30.73 -29.90 8.52
N GLY A 126 29.66 -29.10 8.55
CA GLY A 126 28.31 -29.65 8.55
C GLY A 126 27.24 -28.58 8.47
N LEU A 127 26.04 -29.01 8.13
CA LEU A 127 24.85 -28.16 8.13
C LEU A 127 24.01 -28.49 9.35
N ARG A 128 23.55 -27.45 10.05
CA ARG A 128 22.55 -27.58 11.11
C ARG A 128 21.19 -27.96 10.52
N THR A 129 20.32 -28.50 11.38
CA THR A 129 18.90 -28.68 11.04
C THR A 129 18.32 -27.34 10.62
N ARG A 130 17.54 -27.35 9.55
CA ARG A 130 16.91 -26.16 8.98
C ARG A 130 15.43 -26.42 8.83
N ILE A 131 14.61 -25.45 9.23
CA ILE A 131 13.16 -25.49 9.00
C ILE A 131 12.76 -24.40 8.03
N LYS A 132 11.86 -24.70 7.11
CA LYS A 132 11.26 -23.76 6.17
C LYS A 132 9.76 -23.65 6.47
N PRO A 133 9.22 -22.45 6.71
CA PRO A 133 7.77 -22.31 6.91
C PRO A 133 7.02 -22.67 5.62
N THR A 134 5.90 -23.38 5.77
CA THR A 134 4.98 -23.68 4.66
C THR A 134 4.08 -22.48 4.36
N ASP A 135 3.50 -22.41 3.16
CA ASP A 135 2.61 -21.32 2.78
C ASP A 135 1.39 -21.17 3.71
N PRO A 136 0.70 -22.27 4.15
CA PRO A 136 -0.38 -22.16 5.12
C PRO A 136 0.05 -21.57 6.46
N PHE A 137 1.27 -21.87 6.92
CA PHE A 137 1.78 -21.26 8.15
C PHE A 137 2.07 -19.77 7.96
N LEU A 138 2.66 -19.39 6.82
CA LEU A 138 2.89 -17.99 6.46
C LEU A 138 1.58 -17.21 6.35
N ASP A 139 0.51 -17.84 5.87
CA ASP A 139 -0.82 -17.24 5.83
C ASP A 139 -1.35 -16.97 7.24
N LYS A 140 -1.28 -17.95 8.15
CA LYS A 140 -1.67 -17.76 9.56
C LYS A 140 -0.84 -16.66 10.25
N LEU A 141 0.47 -16.59 9.99
CA LEU A 141 1.33 -15.54 10.53
C LEU A 141 1.01 -14.15 9.96
N THR A 142 0.62 -14.09 8.68
CA THR A 142 0.17 -12.85 8.02
C THR A 142 -1.16 -12.37 8.60
N GLN A 143 -2.14 -13.26 8.73
CA GLN A 143 -3.47 -12.96 9.29
C GLN A 143 -3.37 -12.58 10.78
N ALA A 144 -2.48 -13.22 11.53
CA ALA A 144 -2.16 -12.82 12.89
C ALA A 144 -1.46 -11.45 12.96
N GLY A 145 -1.02 -10.89 11.82
CA GLY A 145 -0.29 -9.65 11.67
C GLY A 145 1.08 -9.68 12.33
N LEU A 146 1.76 -10.83 12.28
CA LEU A 146 3.13 -11.01 12.73
C LEU A 146 4.14 -10.76 11.59
N ILE A 147 3.72 -10.93 10.34
CA ILE A 147 4.49 -10.60 9.14
C ILE A 147 4.11 -9.18 8.69
N PHE A 148 5.10 -8.28 8.62
CA PHE A 148 4.89 -6.90 8.18
C PHE A 148 6.21 -6.22 7.80
N ALA A 149 6.12 -5.20 6.94
CA ALA A 149 7.29 -4.47 6.46
C ALA A 149 8.01 -3.71 7.60
N GLY A 150 9.33 -3.84 7.66
CA GLY A 150 10.15 -3.25 8.73
C GLY A 150 10.08 -4.00 10.07
N HIS A 151 9.68 -5.27 10.05
CA HIS A 151 9.73 -6.15 11.22
C HIS A 151 11.09 -6.06 11.96
N PRO A 152 11.10 -6.03 13.32
CA PRO A 152 9.95 -6.13 14.23
C PRO A 152 9.39 -4.76 14.69
N PHE A 153 9.94 -3.65 14.19
CA PHE A 153 9.59 -2.30 14.66
C PHE A 153 8.63 -1.54 13.74
N GLY A 154 8.38 -2.08 12.55
CA GLY A 154 7.62 -1.46 11.47
C GLY A 154 8.48 -0.50 10.65
N LEU A 155 7.92 -0.02 9.54
CA LEU A 155 8.57 0.97 8.69
C LEU A 155 9.01 2.20 9.49
N LYS A 156 10.25 2.66 9.25
CA LYS A 156 10.76 3.89 9.86
C LYS A 156 9.86 5.06 9.44
N LYS A 157 9.40 5.84 10.42
CA LYS A 157 8.73 7.12 10.12
C LYS A 157 9.74 8.05 9.44
N ARG A 158 9.31 8.86 8.47
CA ARG A 158 10.14 10.00 8.06
C ARG A 158 10.39 10.88 9.28
N SER A 159 11.64 11.29 9.49
CA SER A 159 12.05 12.11 10.63
C SER A 159 11.09 13.29 10.84
N SER A 160 10.38 13.31 11.97
CA SER A 160 9.48 14.38 12.37
C SER A 160 10.22 15.66 12.75
N ALA A 161 11.51 15.58 13.09
CA ALA A 161 12.36 16.72 13.44
C ALA A 161 12.58 17.71 12.27
N LYS A 162 12.28 17.31 11.03
CA LYS A 162 12.31 18.19 9.84
C LYS A 162 10.94 18.67 9.37
N MET A 163 9.85 18.29 10.05
CA MET A 163 8.50 18.64 9.61
C MET A 163 7.94 19.78 10.45
N LYS A 164 8.21 21.03 10.02
CA LYS A 164 7.44 22.20 10.49
C LYS A 164 5.94 21.90 10.38
N PRO A 165 5.07 22.44 11.25
CA PRO A 165 3.63 22.28 11.12
C PRO A 165 3.22 22.54 9.68
N ARG A 166 2.71 21.50 9.00
CA ARG A 166 2.36 21.63 7.59
C ARG A 166 1.17 22.57 7.50
N GLN A 167 1.44 23.75 6.99
CA GLN A 167 0.43 24.74 6.67
C GLN A 167 -0.56 24.13 5.67
N ILE A 168 -1.85 24.47 5.83
CA ILE A 168 -2.96 23.87 5.08
C ILE A 168 -2.89 24.23 3.60
N LEU A 169 -2.39 25.42 3.28
CA LEU A 169 -2.20 25.87 1.90
C LEU A 169 -0.71 26.05 1.60
N GLN A 170 -0.30 25.51 0.46
CA GLN A 170 1.09 25.53 0.00
C GLN A 170 1.16 25.91 -1.47
N VAL A 171 2.24 26.57 -1.86
CA VAL A 171 2.63 26.73 -3.26
C VAL A 171 3.95 26.02 -3.48
N SER A 172 4.10 25.42 -4.65
CA SER A 172 5.37 24.83 -5.08
C SER A 172 5.76 25.34 -6.46
N LYS A 173 7.03 25.67 -6.64
CA LYS A 173 7.59 26.05 -7.93
C LYS A 173 8.83 25.20 -8.19
N LYS A 174 9.01 24.79 -9.46
CA LYS A 174 10.23 24.09 -9.86
C LYS A 174 11.43 25.02 -9.72
N THR A 175 12.57 24.48 -9.34
CA THR A 175 13.87 25.17 -9.42
C THR A 175 14.24 25.42 -10.88
N ASP A 176 15.17 26.33 -11.12
CA ASP A 176 15.56 26.76 -12.48
C ASP A 176 16.16 25.61 -13.31
N ASP A 177 16.79 24.63 -12.65
CA ASP A 177 17.28 23.38 -13.26
C ASP A 177 16.15 22.38 -13.60
N GLY A 178 14.92 22.63 -13.14
CA GLY A 178 13.76 21.79 -13.32
C GLY A 178 13.75 20.47 -12.53
N LEU A 179 14.78 20.20 -11.72
CA LEU A 179 14.99 18.93 -11.03
C LEU A 179 14.25 18.87 -9.69
N ASP A 180 14.25 19.97 -8.95
CA ASP A 180 13.67 20.07 -7.61
C ASP A 180 12.45 21.00 -7.56
N LYS A 181 11.78 21.00 -6.41
CA LYS A 181 10.67 21.92 -6.11
C LYS A 181 10.90 22.63 -4.80
N VAL A 182 10.86 23.96 -4.85
CA VAL A 182 10.75 24.79 -3.65
C VAL A 182 9.29 24.84 -3.23
N VAL A 183 9.01 24.64 -1.94
CA VAL A 183 7.66 24.68 -1.38
C VAL A 183 7.60 25.70 -0.25
N TRP A 184 6.61 26.59 -0.31
CA TRP A 184 6.35 27.58 0.73
C TRP A 184 4.87 27.63 1.13
N SER A 185 4.61 28.21 2.29
CA SER A 185 3.25 28.40 2.80
C SER A 185 2.54 29.50 2.02
N LEU A 186 1.28 29.26 1.65
CA LEU A 186 0.39 30.31 1.16
C LEU A 186 -0.33 30.94 2.36
N LYS A 187 -0.26 32.26 2.50
CA LYS A 187 -0.81 33.02 3.63
C LYS A 187 -2.05 33.83 3.21
N ARG A 188 -3.14 33.13 2.88
CA ARG A 188 -4.46 33.73 2.69
C ARG A 188 -5.51 32.98 3.51
N PRO A 189 -6.69 33.57 3.77
CA PRO A 189 -7.82 32.83 4.31
C PRO A 189 -8.18 31.61 3.45
N LEU A 190 -8.74 30.58 4.09
CA LEU A 190 -9.29 29.42 3.40
C LEU A 190 -10.58 29.82 2.69
N ASP A 191 -10.78 29.34 1.46
CA ASP A 191 -12.08 29.44 0.80
C ASP A 191 -13.09 28.42 1.38
N ASP A 192 -14.35 28.53 0.99
CA ASP A 192 -15.44 27.68 1.50
C ASP A 192 -15.24 26.18 1.26
N ASP A 193 -14.59 25.81 0.17
CA ASP A 193 -14.30 24.41 -0.14
C ASP A 193 -13.09 23.92 0.69
N GLU A 194 -12.10 24.78 0.95
CA GLU A 194 -10.91 24.49 1.76
C GLU A 194 -11.18 24.42 3.27
N GLN A 195 -12.26 25.04 3.76
CA GLN A 195 -12.66 25.02 5.18
C GLN A 195 -12.88 23.61 5.76
N VAL A 196 -13.06 22.59 4.91
CA VAL A 196 -13.13 21.18 5.34
C VAL A 196 -11.79 20.68 5.92
N LEU A 197 -10.66 21.17 5.40
CA LEU A 197 -9.34 20.59 5.70
C LEU A 197 -8.95 20.68 7.18
N PRO A 198 -9.10 21.81 7.90
CA PRO A 198 -8.82 21.87 9.34
C PRO A 198 -9.61 20.82 10.13
N LYS A 199 -10.93 20.74 9.91
CA LYS A 199 -11.84 19.84 10.65
C LYS A 199 -11.53 18.37 10.34
N LEU A 200 -11.33 18.04 9.07
CA LEU A 200 -10.95 16.68 8.65
C LEU A 200 -9.60 16.27 9.23
N ASN A 201 -8.62 17.17 9.26
CA ASN A 201 -7.30 16.91 9.84
C ASN A 201 -7.33 16.56 11.33
N LEU A 202 -8.26 17.11 12.10
CA LEU A 202 -8.46 16.71 13.50
C LEU A 202 -8.92 15.26 13.59
N LYS A 203 -9.87 14.85 12.74
CA LYS A 203 -10.36 13.47 12.70
C LYS A 203 -9.28 12.49 12.21
N LEU A 204 -8.54 12.86 11.15
CA LEU A 204 -7.45 12.04 10.59
C LEU A 204 -6.32 11.78 11.60
N LYS A 205 -6.02 12.71 12.51
CA LYS A 205 -5.03 12.49 13.58
C LYS A 205 -5.40 11.34 14.51
N SER A 206 -6.69 11.13 14.75
CA SER A 206 -7.21 10.05 15.60
C SER A 206 -7.51 8.75 14.85
N LEU A 207 -7.59 8.81 13.53
CA LEU A 207 -7.91 7.66 12.68
C LEU A 207 -6.79 6.61 12.75
N ARG A 208 -7.13 5.39 13.18
CA ARG A 208 -6.21 4.26 13.08
C ARG A 208 -6.31 3.67 11.68
N VAL A 209 -5.22 3.75 10.93
CA VAL A 209 -5.13 3.15 9.59
C VAL A 209 -4.11 2.02 9.63
N ASP A 210 -4.55 0.81 9.31
CA ASP A 210 -3.74 -0.41 9.30
C ASP A 210 -4.17 -1.30 8.12
N PHE A 211 -3.63 -2.51 8.01
CA PHE A 211 -3.98 -3.49 7.00
C PHE A 211 -4.60 -4.74 7.61
N ASN A 212 -5.56 -5.33 6.90
CA ASN A 212 -6.03 -6.70 7.14
C ASN A 212 -5.69 -7.56 5.92
N LEU A 213 -4.51 -8.19 5.97
CA LEU A 213 -4.00 -9.00 4.86
C LEU A 213 -4.57 -10.43 4.94
N PRO A 214 -5.16 -10.95 3.84
CA PRO A 214 -5.80 -12.25 3.86
C PRO A 214 -4.80 -13.41 3.90
N ASN A 215 -3.60 -13.23 3.36
CA ASN A 215 -2.59 -14.28 3.20
C ASN A 215 -1.21 -13.68 2.90
N TYR A 216 -0.17 -14.51 2.90
CA TYR A 216 1.21 -14.11 2.65
C TYR A 216 1.45 -13.64 1.22
N SER A 217 0.70 -14.16 0.24
CA SER A 217 0.75 -13.66 -1.14
C SER A 217 0.38 -12.17 -1.23
N ALA A 218 -0.68 -11.75 -0.54
CA ALA A 218 -1.08 -10.35 -0.45
C ALA A 218 0.01 -9.45 0.19
N TYR A 219 0.81 -9.99 1.11
CA TYR A 219 1.98 -9.30 1.66
C TYR A 219 3.10 -9.17 0.62
N THR A 220 3.45 -10.25 -0.09
CA THR A 220 4.57 -10.26 -1.04
C THR A 220 4.29 -9.50 -2.34
N GLU A 221 3.02 -9.31 -2.73
CA GLU A 221 2.66 -8.40 -3.83
C GLU A 221 3.17 -6.95 -3.61
N ASN A 222 3.27 -6.54 -2.34
CA ASN A 222 3.81 -5.26 -1.91
C ASN A 222 5.35 -5.27 -1.75
N TRP A 223 6.04 -6.32 -2.20
CA TRP A 223 7.50 -6.41 -2.17
C TRP A 223 8.11 -6.12 -3.54
N ASN A 224 9.23 -5.37 -3.55
CA ASN A 224 10.08 -5.23 -4.72
C ASN A 224 11.28 -6.16 -4.53
N PHE A 225 11.25 -7.32 -5.21
CA PHE A 225 12.30 -8.33 -5.11
C PHE A 225 13.64 -7.86 -5.68
N ALA A 226 13.64 -7.07 -6.75
CA ALA A 226 14.86 -6.52 -7.34
C ALA A 226 15.59 -5.55 -6.39
N LEU A 227 14.84 -4.77 -5.62
CA LEU A 227 15.41 -3.82 -4.64
C LEU A 227 15.48 -4.38 -3.21
N GLY A 228 15.02 -5.61 -2.97
CA GLY A 228 14.99 -6.23 -1.65
C GLY A 228 14.25 -5.42 -0.59
N LYS A 229 13.19 -4.69 -0.96
CA LYS A 229 12.44 -3.81 -0.04
C LYS A 229 10.95 -3.73 -0.34
N SER A 230 10.17 -3.32 0.65
CA SER A 230 8.73 -3.07 0.47
C SER A 230 8.48 -1.89 -0.48
N LYS A 231 7.44 -2.00 -1.31
CA LYS A 231 6.88 -0.91 -2.13
C LYS A 231 6.19 0.14 -1.26
N LEU A 232 5.70 -0.24 -0.07
CA LEU A 232 5.24 0.71 0.94
C LEU A 232 6.45 1.32 1.66
N LEU A 233 6.71 2.59 1.39
CA LEU A 233 7.93 3.26 1.86
C LEU A 233 7.85 3.72 3.32
N HIS A 234 6.69 4.25 3.72
CA HIS A 234 6.46 4.77 5.06
C HIS A 234 4.96 4.87 5.38
N MET A 235 4.64 4.90 6.68
CA MET A 235 3.28 5.21 7.19
C MET A 235 3.26 6.54 7.96
N SER A 236 4.11 7.49 7.57
CA SER A 236 4.18 8.84 8.16
C SER A 236 3.36 9.86 7.36
N GLY A 237 2.49 10.61 8.06
CA GLY A 237 1.62 11.63 7.49
C GLY A 237 0.15 11.32 7.74
N ASN A 238 -0.48 12.08 8.63
CA ASN A 238 -1.87 11.88 9.07
C ASN A 238 -2.71 13.15 8.91
N GLN A 239 -2.30 14.02 7.97
CA GLN A 239 -2.95 15.29 7.67
C GLN A 239 -2.92 15.53 6.17
N LEU A 240 -3.88 16.29 5.69
CA LEU A 240 -4.04 16.77 4.33
C LEU A 240 -3.77 18.29 4.27
N TYR A 241 -3.23 18.73 3.15
CA TYR A 241 -3.03 20.12 2.76
C TYR A 241 -3.25 20.25 1.26
N ARG A 242 -3.66 21.43 0.81
CA ARG A 242 -3.80 21.77 -0.61
C ARG A 242 -2.49 22.36 -1.12
N ARG A 243 -2.01 21.90 -2.27
CA ARG A 243 -0.77 22.42 -2.88
C ARG A 243 -0.97 22.87 -4.31
N PHE A 244 -0.74 24.15 -4.53
CA PHE A 244 -0.75 24.79 -5.83
C PHE A 244 0.62 24.72 -6.51
N ALA A 245 0.61 24.81 -7.84
CA ALA A 245 1.79 24.87 -8.69
C ALA A 245 2.03 26.31 -9.14
N ASP A 246 3.25 26.81 -9.01
CA ASP A 246 3.70 28.16 -9.40
C ASP A 246 3.08 29.32 -8.60
N LYS A 247 1.75 29.42 -8.56
CA LYS A 247 0.96 30.43 -7.84
C LYS A 247 -0.37 29.87 -7.36
N ASP A 248 -1.07 30.61 -6.51
CA ASP A 248 -2.42 30.26 -6.06
C ASP A 248 -3.39 30.11 -7.25
N GLY A 249 -4.37 29.21 -7.13
CA GLY A 249 -5.32 28.89 -8.20
C GLY A 249 -4.79 27.98 -9.31
N HIS A 250 -3.49 27.69 -9.36
CA HIS A 250 -2.91 26.80 -10.37
C HIS A 250 -2.72 25.38 -9.81
N ALA A 251 -3.32 24.38 -10.47
CA ALA A 251 -3.41 23.01 -9.93
C ALA A 251 -4.09 23.02 -8.55
N GLY A 252 -3.45 22.56 -7.46
CA GLY A 252 -4.09 22.63 -6.14
C GLY A 252 -4.59 21.29 -5.60
N ARG A 253 -3.98 20.17 -6.00
CA ARG A 253 -4.34 18.85 -5.47
C ARG A 253 -4.11 18.74 -3.95
N ILE A 254 -4.85 17.83 -3.35
CA ILE A 254 -4.79 17.53 -1.91
C ILE A 254 -3.71 16.49 -1.65
N TYR A 255 -2.81 16.76 -0.72
CA TYR A 255 -1.68 15.90 -0.37
C TYR A 255 -1.50 15.75 1.14
N GLY A 256 -0.75 14.74 1.57
CA GLY A 256 -0.08 14.72 2.87
C GLY A 256 -0.30 13.47 3.70
N HIS A 257 -1.39 12.74 3.45
CA HIS A 257 -1.67 11.49 4.14
C HIS A 257 -0.84 10.34 3.56
N TRP A 258 -0.26 9.49 4.41
CA TRP A 258 0.67 8.44 3.96
C TRP A 258 0.05 7.43 2.99
N VAL A 259 -1.28 7.22 3.09
CA VAL A 259 -2.05 6.32 2.22
C VAL A 259 -1.96 6.73 0.75
N GLN A 260 -1.70 8.00 0.43
CA GLN A 260 -1.44 8.46 -0.94
C GLN A 260 -0.17 7.85 -1.56
N HIS A 261 0.75 7.36 -0.72
CA HIS A 261 1.94 6.62 -1.14
C HIS A 261 1.78 5.09 -0.99
N CYS A 262 0.60 4.62 -0.60
CA CYS A 262 0.31 3.20 -0.52
C CYS A 262 0.03 2.63 -1.93
N PRO A 263 0.71 1.54 -2.34
CA PRO A 263 0.49 0.92 -3.64
C PRO A 263 -0.97 0.49 -3.83
N SER A 264 -1.52 0.71 -5.03
CA SER A 264 -2.95 0.48 -5.32
C SER A 264 -3.43 -0.93 -4.95
N LYS A 265 -2.68 -1.97 -5.33
CA LYS A 265 -3.02 -3.37 -4.99
C LYS A 265 -3.09 -3.62 -3.49
N PHE A 266 -2.34 -2.85 -2.69
CA PHE A 266 -2.27 -2.98 -1.25
C PHE A 266 -3.36 -2.16 -0.52
N ARG A 267 -3.86 -1.09 -1.14
CA ARG A 267 -4.91 -0.23 -0.57
C ARG A 267 -6.23 -0.96 -0.30
N ARG A 268 -6.55 -1.99 -1.09
CA ARG A 268 -7.76 -2.82 -0.88
C ARG A 268 -7.81 -3.51 0.48
N PHE A 269 -6.67 -3.67 1.15
CA PHE A 269 -6.57 -4.29 2.46
C PHE A 269 -6.54 -3.29 3.61
N LEU A 270 -6.70 -1.99 3.33
CA LEU A 270 -6.74 -0.97 4.36
C LEU A 270 -7.93 -1.18 5.30
N THR A 271 -7.71 -0.78 6.54
CA THR A 271 -8.74 -0.70 7.55
C THR A 271 -8.72 0.66 8.21
N PHE A 272 -9.90 1.20 8.47
CA PHE A 272 -10.11 2.39 9.28
C PHE A 272 -10.70 1.97 10.61
N ASN A 273 -9.96 2.19 11.69
CA ASN A 273 -10.29 1.72 13.04
C ASN A 273 -10.60 0.21 13.10
N GLY A 274 -9.85 -0.59 12.33
CA GLY A 274 -10.02 -2.04 12.24
C GLY A 274 -11.22 -2.50 11.40
N LYS A 275 -11.97 -1.60 10.76
CA LYS A 275 -13.05 -1.93 9.82
C LYS A 275 -12.56 -1.84 8.38
N PRO A 276 -13.00 -2.74 7.49
CA PRO A 276 -12.59 -2.74 6.09
C PRO A 276 -12.97 -1.44 5.39
N THR A 277 -12.19 -1.06 4.37
CA THR A 277 -12.42 0.14 3.55
C THR A 277 -12.84 -0.20 2.13
N ILE A 278 -13.47 0.75 1.46
CA ILE A 278 -13.69 0.76 0.02
C ILE A 278 -13.02 1.99 -0.59
N GLU A 279 -12.49 1.85 -1.81
CA GLU A 279 -11.95 2.94 -2.63
C GLU A 279 -12.92 3.15 -3.80
N ARG A 280 -13.42 4.38 -4.01
CA ARG A 280 -14.25 4.76 -5.17
C ARG A 280 -13.55 5.85 -5.97
N ASP A 281 -13.57 5.72 -7.30
CA ASP A 281 -12.85 6.60 -8.21
C ASP A 281 -13.76 7.16 -9.30
N PHE A 282 -13.45 8.34 -9.81
CA PHE A 282 -14.09 8.88 -11.01
C PHE A 282 -13.53 8.19 -12.26
N SER A 283 -14.41 7.66 -13.10
CA SER A 283 -13.98 7.16 -14.41
C SER A 283 -13.80 8.32 -15.39
N SER A 284 -12.62 8.41 -16.00
CA SER A 284 -12.34 9.38 -17.06
C SER A 284 -12.55 10.84 -16.61
N MET A 285 -12.17 11.16 -15.37
CA MET A 285 -12.40 12.46 -14.73
C MET A 285 -11.99 13.63 -15.61
N GLN A 286 -10.76 13.65 -16.12
CA GLN A 286 -10.26 14.76 -16.95
C GLN A 286 -11.08 15.02 -18.21
N LEU A 287 -11.61 13.98 -18.88
CA LEU A 287 -12.50 14.16 -20.03
C LEU A 287 -13.85 14.71 -19.59
N HIS A 288 -14.44 14.21 -18.51
CA HIS A 288 -15.71 14.75 -18.00
C HIS A 288 -15.58 16.23 -17.61
N LEU A 289 -14.41 16.64 -17.07
CA LEU A 289 -14.13 18.05 -16.81
C LEU A 289 -14.03 18.87 -18.09
N LEU A 290 -13.35 18.36 -19.13
CA LEU A 290 -13.29 19.03 -20.43
C LEU A 290 -14.67 19.21 -21.07
N TYR A 291 -15.49 18.15 -21.07
CA TYR A 291 -16.87 18.19 -21.56
C TYR A 291 -17.73 19.16 -20.75
N GLY A 292 -17.57 19.17 -19.43
CA GLY A 292 -18.26 20.13 -18.57
C GLY A 292 -17.86 21.59 -18.83
N LEU A 293 -16.58 21.85 -19.09
CA LEU A 293 -16.10 23.20 -19.44
C LEU A 293 -16.60 23.66 -20.82
N ALA A 294 -16.84 22.73 -21.74
CA ALA A 294 -17.44 23.01 -23.03
C ALA A 294 -18.98 23.08 -23.00
N ASP A 295 -19.61 22.82 -21.84
CA ASP A 295 -21.06 22.62 -21.68
C ASP A 295 -21.63 21.58 -22.67
N LEU A 296 -20.88 20.49 -22.87
CA LEU A 296 -21.23 19.38 -23.76
C LEU A 296 -21.41 18.08 -22.99
N ALA A 297 -22.27 17.20 -23.48
CA ALA A 297 -22.36 15.82 -23.00
C ALA A 297 -21.23 14.95 -23.61
N PRO A 298 -20.53 14.13 -22.81
CA PRO A 298 -19.57 13.17 -23.35
C PRO A 298 -20.29 12.07 -24.15
N PRO A 299 -19.62 11.46 -25.15
CA PRO A 299 -20.14 10.27 -25.84
C PRO A 299 -20.51 9.15 -24.87
N SER A 300 -21.49 8.33 -25.24
CA SER A 300 -21.88 7.16 -24.46
C SER A 300 -20.78 6.10 -24.44
N GLY A 301 -20.62 5.40 -23.32
CA GLY A 301 -19.66 4.30 -23.18
C GLY A 301 -18.35 4.70 -22.51
N ASP A 302 -17.32 3.86 -22.63
CA ASP A 302 -15.99 4.18 -22.10
C ASP A 302 -15.26 5.13 -23.04
N LEU A 303 -14.98 6.35 -22.56
CA LEU A 303 -14.32 7.42 -23.33
C LEU A 303 -12.88 7.11 -23.79
N TYR A 304 -12.35 5.94 -23.46
CA TYR A 304 -11.05 5.48 -23.95
C TYR A 304 -11.14 4.16 -24.74
N ALA A 305 -12.34 3.63 -24.98
CA ALA A 305 -12.52 2.41 -25.76
C ALA A 305 -12.52 2.74 -27.25
N PHE A 306 -11.49 2.25 -27.95
CA PHE A 306 -11.32 2.41 -29.40
C PHE A 306 -10.96 1.05 -29.99
N ASP A 307 -11.70 0.62 -31.02
CA ASP A 307 -11.49 -0.70 -31.64
C ASP A 307 -10.06 -0.88 -32.14
N GLY A 308 -9.46 -2.01 -31.78
CA GLY A 308 -8.08 -2.37 -32.17
C GLY A 308 -6.98 -1.56 -31.47
N VAL A 309 -7.31 -0.73 -30.46
CA VAL A 309 -6.30 0.03 -29.72
C VAL A 309 -6.43 -0.19 -28.21
N ASP A 310 -5.31 -0.46 -27.56
CA ASP A 310 -5.26 -0.56 -26.10
C ASP A 310 -5.66 0.78 -25.47
N ARG A 311 -6.65 0.71 -24.57
CA ARG A 311 -7.15 1.80 -23.74
C ARG A 311 -6.04 2.62 -23.08
N HIS A 312 -4.93 1.98 -22.72
CA HIS A 312 -3.74 2.62 -22.18
C HIS A 312 -3.22 3.75 -23.07
N TRP A 313 -3.13 3.52 -24.38
CA TRP A 313 -2.61 4.51 -25.32
C TRP A 313 -3.55 5.70 -25.50
N MET A 314 -4.86 5.47 -25.51
CA MET A 314 -5.87 6.55 -25.57
C MET A 314 -5.81 7.43 -24.31
N LYS A 315 -5.63 6.80 -23.13
CA LYS A 315 -5.37 7.55 -21.89
C LYS A 315 -4.05 8.33 -21.94
N SER A 316 -3.01 7.77 -22.57
CA SER A 316 -1.74 8.46 -22.79
C SER A 316 -1.92 9.68 -23.70
N VAL A 317 -2.63 9.56 -24.83
CA VAL A 317 -2.96 10.67 -25.74
C VAL A 317 -3.60 11.83 -24.97
N LEU A 318 -4.66 11.58 -24.19
CA LEU A 318 -5.28 12.61 -23.35
C LEU A 318 -4.25 13.28 -22.43
N THR A 319 -3.51 12.47 -21.66
CA THR A 319 -2.59 12.96 -20.63
C THR A 319 -1.47 13.83 -21.23
N LYS A 320 -0.90 13.44 -22.38
CA LYS A 320 0.13 14.25 -23.05
C LYS A 320 -0.45 15.53 -23.66
N SER A 321 -1.69 15.47 -24.16
CA SER A 321 -2.32 16.62 -24.80
C SER A 321 -2.67 17.73 -23.82
N VAL A 322 -3.29 17.38 -22.67
CA VAL A 322 -3.66 18.39 -21.65
C VAL A 322 -2.44 19.07 -21.02
N GLY A 323 -1.30 18.37 -20.98
CA GLY A 323 -0.05 18.86 -20.41
C GLY A 323 0.86 19.59 -21.40
N ALA A 324 0.52 19.61 -22.69
CA ALA A 324 1.32 20.21 -23.74
C ALA A 324 0.82 21.61 -24.14
N ARG A 325 1.71 22.42 -24.73
CA ARG A 325 1.40 23.74 -25.30
C ARG A 325 1.06 23.67 -26.80
N SER A 326 1.25 22.50 -27.43
CA SER A 326 0.91 22.30 -28.83
C SER A 326 0.74 20.81 -29.17
N LYS A 327 0.04 20.53 -30.27
CA LYS A 327 -0.06 19.18 -30.86
C LYS A 327 1.33 18.56 -31.11
N LYS A 328 2.30 19.36 -31.58
CA LYS A 328 3.68 18.91 -31.83
C LYS A 328 4.36 18.40 -30.56
N GLU A 329 4.21 19.12 -29.45
CA GLU A 329 4.75 18.74 -28.16
C GLU A 329 4.08 17.47 -27.61
N ALA A 330 2.74 17.40 -27.69
CA ALA A 330 1.98 16.22 -27.27
C ALA A 330 2.42 14.95 -28.03
N LEU A 331 2.55 15.04 -29.36
CA LEU A 331 3.01 13.94 -30.21
C LEU A 331 4.46 13.55 -29.89
N ALA A 332 5.35 14.52 -29.67
CA ALA A 332 6.73 14.22 -29.30
C ALA A 332 6.80 13.48 -27.96
N ALA A 333 6.00 13.89 -26.96
CA ALA A 333 5.92 13.24 -25.67
C ALA A 333 5.31 11.83 -25.76
N LEU A 334 4.29 11.63 -26.60
CA LEU A 334 3.68 10.32 -26.84
C LEU A 334 4.66 9.35 -27.53
N ARG A 335 5.35 9.81 -28.58
CA ARG A 335 6.36 9.01 -29.30
C ARG A 335 7.51 8.61 -28.40
N LYS A 336 7.94 9.50 -27.48
CA LYS A 336 8.98 9.18 -26.50
C LYS A 336 8.54 8.04 -25.57
N ASP A 337 7.32 8.13 -25.05
CA ASP A 337 6.74 7.09 -24.17
C ASP A 337 6.63 5.74 -24.89
N MET A 338 6.14 5.75 -26.13
CA MET A 338 6.10 4.57 -27.00
C MET A 338 7.49 4.01 -27.28
N LYS A 339 8.48 4.84 -27.59
CA LYS A 339 9.85 4.39 -27.83
C LYS A 339 10.45 3.66 -26.61
N GLU A 340 10.08 4.07 -25.40
CA GLU A 340 10.60 3.47 -24.16
C GLU A 340 9.85 2.19 -23.77
N THR A 341 8.56 2.08 -24.09
CA THR A 341 7.68 1.03 -23.54
C THR A 341 7.08 0.08 -24.58
N ALA A 342 6.85 0.55 -25.81
CA ALA A 342 6.32 -0.23 -26.93
C ALA A 342 6.83 0.33 -28.29
N PRO A 343 8.12 0.14 -28.63
CA PRO A 343 8.75 0.79 -29.78
C PRO A 343 8.02 0.58 -31.11
N GLY A 344 7.40 -0.59 -31.29
CA GLY A 344 6.63 -0.94 -32.50
C GLY A 344 5.39 -0.07 -32.74
N LEU A 345 4.89 0.64 -31.74
CA LEU A 345 3.73 1.54 -31.86
C LEU A 345 4.11 3.00 -32.13
N MET A 346 5.41 3.34 -32.16
CA MET A 346 5.85 4.73 -32.31
C MET A 346 5.35 5.40 -33.61
N GLY A 347 5.23 4.64 -34.70
CA GLY A 347 4.67 5.11 -35.97
C GLY A 347 3.18 5.45 -35.91
N GLU A 348 2.44 4.77 -35.03
CA GLU A 348 1.00 4.95 -34.84
C GLU A 348 0.64 6.19 -33.99
N ALA A 349 1.62 6.86 -33.39
CA ALA A 349 1.37 7.97 -32.47
C ALA A 349 0.49 9.08 -33.07
N SER A 350 0.72 9.46 -34.34
CA SER A 350 -0.11 10.45 -35.03
C SER A 350 -1.53 9.95 -35.27
N ASN A 351 -1.66 8.71 -35.76
CA ASN A 351 -2.94 8.07 -36.05
C ASN A 351 -3.80 7.94 -34.78
N MET A 352 -3.21 7.45 -33.69
CA MET A 352 -3.88 7.36 -32.38
C MET A 352 -4.30 8.74 -31.85
N PHE A 353 -3.44 9.75 -31.98
CA PHE A 353 -3.75 11.12 -31.57
C PHE A 353 -4.95 11.67 -32.35
N ASP A 354 -4.91 11.57 -33.68
CA ASP A 354 -5.95 12.11 -34.55
C ASP A 354 -7.26 11.35 -34.36
N ARG A 355 -7.22 10.02 -34.27
CA ARG A 355 -8.41 9.20 -34.01
C ARG A 355 -9.08 9.56 -32.67
N PHE A 356 -8.28 9.74 -31.62
CA PHE A 356 -8.79 10.11 -30.30
C PHE A 356 -9.44 11.50 -30.32
N TRP A 357 -8.75 12.50 -30.86
CA TRP A 357 -9.24 13.88 -30.84
C TRP A 357 -10.32 14.16 -31.88
N ASN A 358 -10.42 13.38 -32.95
CA ASN A 358 -11.59 13.40 -33.85
C ASN A 358 -12.85 12.89 -33.13
N HIS A 359 -12.72 11.82 -32.33
CA HIS A 359 -13.84 11.30 -31.53
C HIS A 359 -14.25 12.27 -30.42
N HIS A 360 -13.29 13.01 -29.83
CA HIS A 360 -13.51 14.02 -28.80
C HIS A 360 -13.42 15.46 -29.33
N SER A 361 -13.83 15.70 -30.58
CA SER A 361 -13.62 16.98 -31.26
C SER A 361 -14.27 18.17 -30.55
N GLY A 362 -15.43 17.97 -29.91
CA GLY A 362 -16.16 19.01 -29.19
C GLY A 362 -15.40 19.67 -28.03
N VAL A 363 -14.32 19.06 -27.54
CA VAL A 363 -13.49 19.61 -26.45
C VAL A 363 -12.04 19.91 -26.87
N TYR A 364 -11.71 19.75 -28.16
CA TYR A 364 -10.35 19.88 -28.65
C TYR A 364 -9.79 21.31 -28.50
N GLU A 365 -10.65 22.32 -28.71
CA GLU A 365 -10.28 23.74 -28.60
C GLU A 365 -9.87 24.17 -27.18
N LEU A 366 -10.20 23.37 -26.16
CA LEU A 366 -9.79 23.62 -24.77
C LEU A 366 -8.34 23.20 -24.47
N LEU A 367 -7.68 22.54 -25.43
CA LEU A 367 -6.30 22.08 -25.31
C LEU A 367 -5.30 23.19 -25.68
N PHE A 368 -4.03 22.95 -25.39
CA PHE A 368 -2.89 23.76 -25.86
C PHE A 368 -2.88 25.24 -25.43
N SER A 369 -3.79 25.67 -24.55
CA SER A 369 -3.77 27.01 -23.93
C SER A 369 -2.58 27.23 -22.98
N GLY A 370 -1.76 26.20 -22.73
CA GLY A 370 -0.56 26.24 -21.89
C GLY A 370 -0.80 26.02 -20.39
N ASP A 371 -2.03 26.20 -19.91
CA ASP A 371 -2.41 25.97 -18.50
C ASP A 371 -3.59 24.99 -18.33
N SER A 372 -4.11 24.37 -19.41
CA SER A 372 -5.26 23.43 -19.36
C SER A 372 -5.10 22.35 -18.29
N TRP A 373 -3.92 21.71 -18.17
CA TRP A 373 -3.67 20.72 -17.12
C TRP A 373 -3.78 21.29 -15.69
N LYS A 374 -3.31 22.52 -15.45
CA LYS A 374 -3.38 23.16 -14.13
C LYS A 374 -4.83 23.53 -13.79
N ALA A 375 -5.57 24.04 -14.77
CA ALA A 375 -6.99 24.36 -14.62
C ALA A 375 -7.82 23.11 -14.31
N LEU A 376 -7.62 22.03 -15.06
CA LEU A 376 -8.30 20.75 -14.82
C LEU A 376 -7.97 20.18 -13.44
N GLN A 377 -6.72 20.26 -12.98
CA GLN A 377 -6.36 19.83 -11.62
C GLN A 377 -6.97 20.70 -10.52
N TYR A 378 -7.10 21.99 -10.77
CA TYR A 378 -7.80 22.88 -9.83
C TYR A 378 -9.26 22.48 -9.68
N LEU A 379 -9.94 22.24 -10.80
CA LEU A 379 -11.34 21.84 -10.80
C LEU A 379 -11.57 20.46 -10.17
N ASP A 380 -10.74 19.47 -10.53
CA ASP A 380 -10.65 18.14 -9.90
C ASP A 380 -10.53 18.27 -8.37
N SER A 381 -9.53 19.04 -7.90
CA SER A 381 -9.30 19.23 -6.47
C SER A 381 -10.44 19.96 -5.74
N THR A 382 -11.13 20.87 -6.44
CA THR A 382 -12.28 21.61 -5.89
C THR A 382 -13.48 20.69 -5.70
N ILE A 383 -13.78 19.84 -6.69
CA ILE A 383 -14.77 18.77 -6.56
C ILE A 383 -14.38 17.83 -5.42
N ALA A 384 -13.10 17.45 -5.31
CA ALA A 384 -12.64 16.59 -4.22
C ALA A 384 -12.85 17.23 -2.83
N LEU A 385 -12.57 18.52 -2.66
CA LEU A 385 -12.86 19.24 -1.41
C LEU A 385 -14.34 19.20 -1.05
N ARG A 386 -15.24 19.37 -2.04
CA ARG A 386 -16.69 19.28 -1.84
C ARG A 386 -17.13 17.87 -1.44
N VAL A 387 -16.54 16.82 -2.02
CA VAL A 387 -16.78 15.41 -1.61
C VAL A 387 -16.38 15.22 -0.15
N LEU A 388 -15.20 15.69 0.23
CA LEU A 388 -14.72 15.60 1.62
C LEU A 388 -15.64 16.35 2.58
N ARG A 389 -16.14 17.53 2.19
CA ARG A 389 -17.07 18.33 3.01
C ARG A 389 -18.37 17.55 3.26
N GLN A 390 -19.02 17.09 2.20
CA GLN A 390 -20.26 16.32 2.30
C GLN A 390 -20.13 15.06 3.15
N LEU A 391 -19.00 14.34 3.04
CA LEU A 391 -18.75 13.15 3.87
C LEU A 391 -18.50 13.54 5.33
N LEU A 392 -17.70 14.59 5.57
CA LEU A 392 -17.38 15.03 6.92
C LEU A 392 -18.61 15.54 7.67
N ASP A 393 -19.52 16.24 6.99
CA ASP A 393 -20.78 16.73 7.57
C ASP A 393 -21.67 15.57 8.05
N LYS A 394 -21.52 14.38 7.44
CA LYS A 394 -22.15 13.11 7.88
C LYS A 394 -21.32 12.34 8.91
N GLY A 395 -20.22 12.90 9.40
CA GLY A 395 -19.29 12.25 10.33
C GLY A 395 -18.40 11.17 9.70
N ILE A 396 -18.38 11.06 8.36
CA ILE A 396 -17.63 10.02 7.64
C ILE A 396 -16.22 10.54 7.35
N ILE A 397 -15.21 9.84 7.86
CA ILE A 397 -13.80 10.19 7.60
C ILE A 397 -13.39 9.59 6.25
N CYS A 398 -12.89 10.45 5.37
CA CYS A 398 -12.43 10.08 4.04
C CYS A 398 -10.96 10.45 3.83
N ILE A 399 -10.21 9.59 3.14
CA ILE A 399 -8.86 9.91 2.64
C ILE A 399 -8.89 9.96 1.11
N PRO A 400 -8.56 11.11 0.49
CA PRO A 400 -8.51 11.23 -0.97
C PRO A 400 -7.16 10.76 -1.54
N ILE A 401 -7.22 10.09 -2.69
CA ILE A 401 -6.12 9.69 -3.56
C ILE A 401 -6.33 10.36 -4.92
N HIS A 402 -6.01 11.66 -5.01
CA HIS A 402 -6.41 12.49 -6.16
C HIS A 402 -7.94 12.49 -6.33
N ASP A 403 -8.45 11.97 -7.45
CA ASP A 403 -9.86 11.83 -7.83
C ASP A 403 -10.53 10.57 -7.25
N SER A 404 -9.78 9.75 -6.51
CA SER A 404 -10.27 8.59 -5.76
C SER A 404 -10.44 8.90 -4.27
N PHE A 405 -11.36 8.21 -3.60
CA PHE A 405 -11.74 8.43 -2.21
C PHE A 405 -11.86 7.12 -1.44
N ILE A 406 -11.28 7.07 -0.24
CA ILE A 406 -11.28 5.89 0.63
C ILE A 406 -12.09 6.17 1.90
N VAL A 407 -13.10 5.35 2.15
CA VAL A 407 -13.95 5.36 3.36
C VAL A 407 -14.10 3.95 3.93
N GLN A 408 -14.68 3.81 5.12
CA GLN A 408 -15.11 2.48 5.60
C GLN A 408 -16.15 1.88 4.65
N ALA A 409 -16.06 0.58 4.38
CA ALA A 409 -16.89 -0.11 3.37
C ALA A 409 -18.41 0.05 3.59
N GLN A 410 -18.85 0.18 4.85
CA GLN A 410 -20.25 0.44 5.20
C GLN A 410 -20.81 1.76 4.65
N PHE A 411 -19.96 2.68 4.19
CA PHE A 411 -20.35 3.99 3.66
C PHE A 411 -20.32 4.06 2.12
N GLY A 412 -20.43 2.92 1.43
CA GLY A 412 -20.36 2.82 -0.04
C GLY A 412 -21.36 3.72 -0.77
N ASP A 413 -22.62 3.73 -0.34
CA ASP A 413 -23.66 4.55 -0.99
C ASP A 413 -23.43 6.05 -0.73
N GLN A 414 -22.98 6.39 0.48
CA GLN A 414 -22.75 7.78 0.90
C GLN A 414 -21.59 8.41 0.14
N ILE A 415 -20.52 7.66 -0.13
CA ILE A 415 -19.40 8.16 -0.96
C ILE A 415 -19.82 8.36 -2.40
N GLU A 416 -20.58 7.43 -3.00
CA GLU A 416 -21.05 7.58 -4.38
C GLU A 416 -22.00 8.77 -4.52
N HIS A 417 -22.92 8.94 -3.57
CA HIS A 417 -23.80 10.10 -3.54
C HIS A 417 -23.01 11.41 -3.41
N ALA A 418 -22.05 11.48 -2.48
CA ALA A 418 -21.22 12.68 -2.28
C ALA A 418 -20.39 13.02 -3.53
N MET A 419 -19.81 12.02 -4.21
CA MET A 419 -19.09 12.17 -5.47
C MET A 419 -19.99 12.73 -6.57
N ARG A 420 -21.17 12.13 -6.79
CA ARG A 420 -22.13 12.59 -7.81
C ARG A 420 -22.64 14.01 -7.53
N ALA A 421 -23.03 14.28 -6.29
CA ALA A 421 -23.53 15.59 -5.88
C ALA A 421 -22.45 16.68 -6.01
N SER A 422 -21.22 16.38 -5.61
CA SER A 422 -20.10 17.33 -5.72
C SER A 422 -19.76 17.64 -7.17
N PHE A 423 -19.74 16.64 -8.05
CA PHE A 423 -19.53 16.85 -9.48
C PHE A 423 -20.65 17.71 -10.09
N LYS A 424 -21.91 17.37 -9.81
CA LYS A 424 -23.08 18.11 -10.31
C LYS A 424 -23.16 19.56 -9.80
N SER A 425 -22.61 19.84 -8.63
CA SER A 425 -22.51 21.21 -8.12
C SER A 425 -21.60 22.12 -8.95
N VAL A 426 -20.75 21.53 -9.80
CA VAL A 426 -19.90 22.25 -10.77
C VAL A 426 -20.49 22.14 -12.17
N PHE A 427 -21.01 20.97 -12.53
CA PHE A 427 -21.58 20.67 -13.85
C PHE A 427 -22.99 20.07 -13.72
N PRO A 428 -24.05 20.89 -13.58
CA PRO A 428 -25.41 20.41 -13.28
C PRO A 428 -25.98 19.42 -14.32
N ASN A 429 -25.61 19.62 -15.58
CA ASN A 429 -26.12 18.86 -16.72
C ASN A 429 -25.38 17.54 -16.97
N LEU A 430 -24.31 17.24 -16.21
CA LEU A 430 -23.46 16.07 -16.42
C LEU A 430 -23.56 15.05 -15.29
N ASN A 431 -23.57 13.78 -15.69
CA ASN A 431 -23.51 12.66 -14.77
C ASN A 431 -22.13 12.02 -14.83
N PRO A 432 -21.36 12.01 -13.72
CA PRO A 432 -20.08 11.33 -13.70
C PRO A 432 -20.29 9.80 -13.67
N ILE A 433 -19.33 9.08 -14.24
CA ILE A 433 -19.22 7.63 -14.11
C ILE A 433 -18.27 7.32 -12.94
N LEU A 434 -18.68 6.44 -12.02
CA LEU A 434 -17.89 6.01 -10.86
C LEU A 434 -17.42 4.56 -11.02
N LYS A 435 -16.30 4.20 -10.39
CA LYS A 435 -15.74 2.84 -10.35
C LYS A 435 -15.42 2.43 -8.92
#